data_AF-A0A850YVK4-F1
#
_entry.id   AF-A0A850YVK4-F1
#
_cell.length_a   1.000
_cell.length_b   1.000
_cell.length_c   1.000
_cell.angle_alpha   90.00
_cell.angle_beta   90.00
_cell.angle_gamma   90.00
#
_symmetry.space_group_name_H-M   'P 1'
#
loop_
_entity.id
_entity.type
_entity.pdbx_description
1 polymer ?
#
loop_
_entity_poly.entity_id
_entity_poly.type
_entity_poly.pdbx_seq_one_letter_code
_entity_poly.pdbx_strand_id
1 'polypeptide(L)' 'LEHSLAKRVVGQDSALNAIAQRLRASKTGLAPENGPQGVFLLVGPSGTGKTETALALADELFGGEKSLITINLSEYQEPH' A
#
# COMPACT_ATOMS: atom_id res chain seq x y z
N LEU A 1 -10.54 2.40 -6.99
CA LEU A 1 -9.67 1.72 -5.99
C LEU A 1 -9.77 2.45 -4.67
N GLU A 2 -9.51 3.76 -4.68
CA GLU A 2 -9.68 4.72 -3.57
C GLU A 2 -10.98 4.52 -2.80
N HIS A 3 -12.11 4.47 -3.50
CA HIS A 3 -13.41 4.31 -2.85
C HIS A 3 -13.55 2.96 -2.13
N SER A 4 -12.89 1.90 -2.61
CA SER A 4 -12.89 0.61 -1.91
C SER A 4 -11.97 0.64 -0.70
N LEU A 5 -10.76 1.19 -0.86
CA LEU A 5 -9.82 1.39 0.25
C LEU A 5 -10.40 2.28 1.35
N ALA A 6 -11.17 3.32 0.98
CA ALA A 6 -11.80 4.26 1.91
C ALA A 6 -12.89 3.62 2.79
N LYS A 7 -13.38 2.43 2.45
CA LYS A 7 -14.28 1.66 3.31
C LYS A 7 -13.56 1.11 4.55
N ARG A 8 -12.24 0.89 4.47
CA ARG A 8 -11.40 0.37 5.56
C ARG A 8 -10.52 1.45 6.18
N VAL A 9 -9.98 2.35 5.37
CA VAL A 9 -9.07 3.43 5.81
C VAL A 9 -9.78 4.79 5.67
N VAL A 10 -10.40 5.24 6.76
CA VAL A 10 -11.25 6.44 6.76
C VAL A 10 -10.43 7.71 7.02
N GLY A 11 -10.75 8.80 6.30
CA GLY A 11 -10.19 10.14 6.54
C GLY A 11 -8.78 10.34 5.97
N GLN A 12 -8.31 9.46 5.08
CA GLN A 12 -7.00 9.53 4.43
C GLN A 12 -7.10 9.73 2.92
N ASP A 13 -8.13 10.46 2.44
CA ASP A 13 -8.49 10.55 1.02
C ASP A 13 -7.31 10.96 0.12
N SER A 14 -6.51 11.95 0.54
CA SER A 14 -5.35 12.40 -0.23
C SER A 14 -4.31 11.29 -0.43
N ALA A 15 -4.04 10.49 0.60
CA ALA A 15 -3.07 9.40 0.52
C ALA A 15 -3.61 8.26 -0.36
N LEU A 16 -4.89 7.89 -0.17
CA LEU A 16 -5.54 6.84 -0.96
C LEU A 16 -5.62 7.21 -2.45
N ASN A 17 -5.92 8.48 -2.76
CA ASN A 17 -5.92 9.01 -4.12
C ASN A 17 -4.53 8.91 -4.77
N ALA A 18 -3.48 9.29 -4.05
CA ALA A 18 -2.10 9.22 -4.56
C ALA A 18 -1.68 7.77 -4.87
N ILE A 19 -1.99 6.83 -3.98
CA ILE A 19 -1.71 5.41 -4.18
C ILE A 19 -2.43 4.88 -5.42
N ALA A 20 -3.74 5.13 -5.54
CA ALA A 20 -4.50 4.62 -6.66
C ALA A 20 -4.12 5.26 -7.99
N GLN A 21 -3.75 6.55 -8.00
CA GLN A 21 -3.23 7.21 -9.18
C GLN A 21 -1.94 6.55 -9.66
N ARG A 22 -0.99 6.28 -8.75
CA ARG A 22 0.28 5.62 -9.10
C ARG A 22 0.07 4.22 -9.67
N LEU A 23 -0.85 3.45 -9.08
CA LEU A 23 -1.19 2.10 -9.54
C LEU A 23 -1.96 2.09 -10.87
N ARG A 24 -2.78 3.11 -11.16
CA ARG A 24 -3.36 3.29 -12.50
C ARG A 24 -2.27 3.55 -13.53
N ALA A 25 -1.34 4.46 -13.24
CA ALA A 25 -0.26 4.79 -14.15
C ALA A 25 0.66 3.59 -14.46
N SER A 26 0.89 2.70 -13.48
CA SER A 26 1.65 1.46 -13.73
C SER A 26 0.92 0.48 -14.65
N LYS A 27 -0.42 0.44 -14.59
CA LYS A 27 -1.22 -0.46 -15.45
C LYS A 27 -1.33 0.02 -16.90
N THR A 28 -1.17 1.32 -17.16
CA THR A 28 -1.27 1.88 -18.52
C THR A 28 0.04 1.83 -19.31
N GLY A 29 1.09 1.15 -18.80
CA GLY A 29 2.39 1.07 -19.46
C GLY A 29 3.20 2.38 -19.44
N LEU A 30 2.78 3.37 -18.65
CA LEU A 30 3.51 4.62 -18.42
C LEU A 30 4.64 4.46 -17.38
N ALA A 31 4.79 3.27 -16.81
CA ALA A 31 5.84 2.91 -15.87
C ALA A 31 6.76 1.83 -16.48
N PRO A 32 8.03 1.73 -16.03
CA PRO A 32 8.97 0.74 -16.54
C PRO A 32 8.40 -0.68 -16.47
N GLU A 33 8.50 -1.45 -17.56
CA GLU A 33 7.93 -2.81 -17.66
C GLU A 33 8.41 -3.76 -16.55
N ASN A 34 9.64 -3.57 -16.06
CA ASN A 34 10.27 -4.42 -15.04
C ASN A 34 10.32 -3.80 -13.63
N GLY A 35 9.65 -2.66 -13.42
CA GLY A 35 9.65 -1.95 -12.13
C GLY A 35 8.50 -2.33 -11.20
N PRO A 36 8.60 -2.06 -9.89
CA PRO A 36 7.46 -2.20 -8.99
C PRO A 36 6.30 -1.29 -9.43
N GLN A 37 5.07 -1.81 -9.33
CA GLN A 37 3.85 -1.05 -9.68
C GLN A 37 3.69 0.23 -8.84
N GLY A 38 4.19 0.20 -7.61
CA GLY A 38 4.32 1.37 -6.74
C GLY A 38 5.25 1.08 -5.58
N VAL A 39 5.97 2.11 -5.14
CA VAL A 39 6.76 2.09 -3.90
C VAL A 39 6.25 3.25 -3.07
N PHE A 40 5.84 2.95 -1.84
CA PHE A 40 5.20 3.91 -0.96
C PHE A 40 5.85 3.86 0.41
N LEU A 41 6.07 5.03 1.00
CA LEU A 41 6.43 5.18 2.40
C LEU A 41 5.25 5.86 3.10
N LEU A 42 4.58 5.13 3.99
CA LEU A 42 3.46 5.65 4.78
C LEU A 42 3.98 6.09 6.15
N VAL A 43 3.80 7.36 6.48
CA VAL A 43 4.26 7.97 7.74
C VAL A 43 3.11 8.62 8.49
N GLY A 44 3.23 8.69 9.81
CA GLY A 44 2.22 9.32 10.67
C GLY A 44 2.09 8.64 12.04
N PRO A 45 1.24 9.18 12.94
CA PRO A 45 1.01 8.64 14.27
C PRO A 45 0.54 7.18 14.28
N SER A 46 0.63 6.53 15.44
CA SER A 46 0.05 5.19 15.62
C SER A 46 -1.47 5.23 15.41
N GLY A 47 -2.04 4.16 14.85
CA GLY A 47 -3.48 4.05 14.61
C GLY A 47 -4.03 4.78 13.38
N THR A 48 -3.23 5.55 12.64
CA THR A 48 -3.70 6.30 11.45
C THR A 48 -4.00 5.43 10.21
N GLY A 49 -3.83 4.10 10.28
CA GLY A 49 -4.18 3.19 9.19
C GLY A 49 -3.05 2.87 8.20
N LYS A 50 -1.78 3.07 8.57
CA LYS A 50 -0.61 2.72 7.72
C LYS A 50 -0.58 1.24 7.33
N THR A 51 -0.62 0.35 8.33
CA THR A 51 -0.66 -1.10 8.13
C THR A 51 -1.96 -1.54 7.46
N GLU A 52 -3.08 -0.96 7.88
CA GLU A 52 -4.40 -1.23 7.30
C GLU A 52 -4.45 -0.91 5.80
N THR A 53 -3.77 0.15 5.37
CA THR A 53 -3.68 0.52 3.94
C THR A 53 -2.99 -0.58 3.14
N ALA A 54 -1.92 -1.18 3.67
CA ALA A 54 -1.22 -2.28 3.00
C ALA A 54 -2.09 -3.55 2.90
N LEU A 55 -2.81 -3.88 3.99
CA LEU A 55 -3.74 -5.02 4.02
C LEU A 55 -4.92 -4.82 3.05
N ALA A 56 -5.54 -3.64 3.05
CA ALA A 56 -6.62 -3.31 2.13
C ALA A 56 -6.17 -3.34 0.67
N LEU A 57 -4.94 -2.91 0.37
CA LEU A 57 -4.36 -3.05 -0.97
C LEU A 57 -4.15 -4.52 -1.38
N ALA A 58 -3.65 -5.36 -0.47
CA ALA A 58 -3.46 -6.78 -0.74
C ALA A 58 -4.80 -7.48 -1.04
N ASP A 59 -5.83 -7.13 -0.29
CA ASP A 59 -7.19 -7.63 -0.48
C ASP A 59 -7.76 -7.22 -1.84
N GLU A 60 -7.76 -5.92 -2.14
CA GLU A 60 -8.33 -5.35 -3.36
C GLU A 60 -7.61 -5.74 -4.66
N LEU A 61 -6.31 -6.02 -4.58
CA LEU A 61 -5.48 -6.24 -5.77
C LEU A 61 -5.10 -7.71 -5.99
N PHE A 62 -4.99 -8.50 -4.91
CA PHE A 62 -4.38 -9.83 -4.95
C PHE A 62 -5.19 -10.90 -4.22
N GLY A 63 -6.44 -10.63 -3.86
CA GLY A 63 -7.37 -11.63 -3.35
C GLY A 63 -7.17 -12.00 -1.88
N GLY A 64 -6.58 -11.09 -1.09
CA GLY A 64 -6.58 -11.19 0.37
C GLY A 64 -5.20 -11.05 1.02
N GLU A 65 -5.21 -11.05 2.35
CA GLU A 65 -4.02 -10.88 3.20
C GLU A 65 -2.97 -11.98 3.00
N LYS A 66 -3.38 -13.18 2.52
CA LYS A 66 -2.47 -14.29 2.21
C LYS A 66 -1.48 -13.95 1.08
N SER A 67 -1.81 -12.96 0.27
CA SER A 67 -0.96 -12.47 -0.82
C SER A 67 0.02 -11.38 -0.35
N LEU A 68 -0.04 -10.98 0.93
CA LEU A 68 0.85 -9.98 1.51
C LEU A 68 2.07 -10.65 2.16
N ILE A 69 3.25 -10.32 1.65
CA ILE A 69 4.51 -10.65 2.33
C ILE A 69 4.82 -9.51 3.30
N THR A 70 4.92 -9.83 4.59
CA THR A 70 5.25 -8.86 5.64
C THR A 70 6.64 -9.13 6.17
N ILE A 71 7.47 -8.08 6.21
CA ILE A 71 8.79 -8.12 6.84
C ILE A 71 8.73 -7.19 8.05
N ASN A 72 8.90 -7.74 9.25
CA ASN A 72 8.96 -6.96 10.47
C ASN A 72 10.37 -6.40 10.68
N LEU A 73 10.57 -5.13 10.35
CA LEU A 73 11.87 -4.48 10.47
C LEU A 73 12.33 -4.31 11.93
N SER A 74 11.43 -4.50 12.91
CA SER A 74 11.82 -4.47 14.34
C SER A 74 12.70 -5.65 14.72
N GLU A 75 12.68 -6.74 13.95
CA GLU A 75 13.52 -7.93 14.15
C GLU A 75 14.94 -7.75 13.60
N TYR A 76 15.20 -6.66 12.87
CA TYR A 76 16.49 -6.38 12.20
C TYR A 76 17.22 -5.19 12.85
N GLN A 77 17.05 -4.99 14.15
CA GLN A 77 17.64 -3.86 14.87
C GLN A 77 19.12 -4.05 15.23
N GLU A 78 19.59 -5.30 15.34
CA GLU A 78 20.99 -5.58 15.65
C GLU A 78 21.78 -5.93 14.38
N PRO A 79 22.99 -5.37 14.20
CA PRO A 79 23.89 -5.84 13.17
C PRO A 79 24.29 -7.29 13.48
N HIS A 80 23.92 -8.22 12.59
CA HIS A 80 24.49 -9.57 12.56
C HIS A 80 25.81 -9.58 11.79
#